data_AF-A0A942HLD6-F1
#
_entry.id   AF-A0A942HLD6-F1
#
_cell.length_a   1.000
_cell.length_b   1.000
_cell.length_c   1.000
_cell.angle_alpha   90.00
_cell.angle_beta   90.00
_cell.angle_gamma   90.00
#
_symmetry.space_group_name_H-M   'P 1'
#
loop_
_entity.id
_entity.type
_entity.pdbx_description
1 polymer ?
#
loop_
_entity_poly.entity_id
_entity_poly.type
_entity_poly.pdbx_seq_one_letter_code
_entity_poly.pdbx_strand_id
1 'polypeptide(L)' 'LGHPFHVMDEDVVILCLDHPFIPEGRFASLLVRDKELAQQLADGFQKLWTKAMRDLREIDFHPGAEPRGS' A
#
# COMPACT_ATOMS: atom_id res chain seq x y z
N LEU A 1 -3.25 10.95 0.20
CA LEU A 1 -2.61 9.62 0.40
C LEU A 1 -3.72 8.60 0.57
N GLY A 2 -3.59 7.41 -0.01
CA GLY A 2 -4.68 6.44 -0.15
C GLY A 2 -5.32 6.04 1.18
N HIS A 3 -6.60 5.67 1.13
CA HIS A 3 -7.32 5.17 2.30
C HIS A 3 -6.79 3.78 2.68
N PRO A 4 -6.30 3.58 3.90
CA PRO A 4 -5.74 2.30 4.31
C PRO A 4 -6.83 1.23 4.40
N PHE A 5 -6.50 0.03 3.95
CA PHE A 5 -7.33 -1.15 4.08
C PHE A 5 -6.50 -2.33 4.59
N HIS A 6 -7.18 -3.34 5.15
CA HIS A 6 -6.58 -4.60 5.54
C HIS A 6 -7.33 -5.75 4.87
N VAL A 7 -6.60 -6.78 4.45
CA VAL A 7 -7.16 -8.05 3.99
C VAL A 7 -6.72 -9.13 4.99
N MET A 8 -7.66 -9.97 5.44
CA MET A 8 -7.43 -11.06 6.40
C MET A 8 -8.00 -12.36 5.84
N ASP A 9 -7.25 -13.46 6.03
CA ASP A 9 -7.67 -14.84 5.75
C ASP A 9 -8.31 -15.07 4.35
N GLU A 10 -7.94 -14.23 3.36
CA GLU A 10 -8.40 -14.27 1.97
C GLU A 10 -9.89 -13.98 1.72
N ASP A 11 -10.69 -13.70 2.75
CA ASP A 11 -12.13 -13.43 2.60
C ASP A 11 -12.67 -12.24 3.40
N VAL A 12 -11.86 -11.63 4.26
CA VAL A 12 -12.24 -10.46 5.05
C VAL A 12 -11.47 -9.23 4.63
N VAL A 13 -12.18 -8.11 4.49
CA VAL A 13 -11.63 -6.79 4.22
C VAL A 13 -12.05 -5.82 5.32
N ILE A 14 -11.10 -5.07 5.86
CA ILE A 14 -11.36 -3.96 6.79
C ILE A 14 -11.03 -2.66 6.09
N LEU A 15 -12.05 -1.83 5.85
CA LEU A 15 -11.90 -0.49 5.27
C LEU A 15 -11.91 0.56 6.38
N CYS A 16 -10.92 1.44 6.37
CA CYS A 16 -10.90 2.59 7.27
C CYS A 16 -11.71 3.73 6.63
N LEU A 17 -12.73 4.19 7.35
CA LEU A 17 -13.56 5.31 6.92
C LEU A 17 -13.10 6.56 7.68
N ASP A 18 -12.48 7.48 6.95
CA ASP A 18 -12.07 8.78 7.48
C ASP A 18 -13.22 9.78 7.27
N HIS A 19 -13.46 10.65 8.25
CA HIS A 19 -14.46 11.71 8.08
C HIS A 19 -13.83 12.93 7.41
N PRO A 20 -14.39 13.44 6.30
CA PRO A 20 -13.80 14.57 5.58
C PRO A 20 -13.75 15.87 6.38
N PHE A 21 -14.48 15.95 7.50
CA PHE A 21 -14.53 17.12 8.38
C PHE A 21 -13.92 16.90 9.77
N ILE A 22 -13.30 15.75 10.06
CA ILE A 22 -12.59 15.54 11.32
C ILE A 22 -11.09 15.49 11.02
N PRO A 23 -10.30 16.49 11.45
CA PRO A 23 -8.85 16.42 11.34
C PRO A 23 -8.37 15.17 12.09
N GLU A 24 -7.68 14.28 11.38
CA GLU A 24 -7.03 13.06 11.92
C GLU A 24 -7.96 11.98 12.51
N GLY A 25 -9.28 12.16 12.45
CA GLY A 25 -10.23 11.25 13.07
C GLY A 25 -10.72 10.17 12.13
N ARG A 26 -10.20 8.94 12.31
CA ARG A 26 -10.88 7.74 11.82
C ARG A 26 -12.28 7.69 12.43
N PHE A 27 -13.29 7.67 11.57
CA PHE A 27 -14.69 7.72 11.99
C PHE A 27 -15.25 6.33 12.27
N ALA A 28 -14.90 5.37 11.42
CA ALA A 28 -15.36 4.00 11.55
C ALA A 28 -14.41 3.03 10.82
N SER A 29 -14.60 1.74 11.09
CA SER A 29 -14.06 0.67 10.27
C SER A 29 -15.22 -0.19 9.77
N LEU A 30 -15.22 -0.49 8.48
CA LEU A 30 -16.18 -1.39 7.87
C LEU A 30 -15.54 -2.76 7.68
N LEU A 31 -16.12 -3.79 8.29
CA LEU A 31 -15.75 -5.18 8.07
C LEU A 31 -16.64 -5.76 6.98
N VAL A 32 -16.02 -6.21 5.89
CA VAL A 32 -16.70 -6.85 4.76
C VAL A 32 -16.19 -8.27 4.66
N ARG A 33 -17.10 -9.26 4.57
CA ARG A 33 -16.74 -10.64 4.23
C ARG A 33 -17.12 -10.89 2.78
N ASP A 34 -16.13 -10.80 1.91
CA ASP A 34 -16.28 -10.94 0.46
C ASP A 34 -14.95 -11.41 -0.13
N LYS A 35 -14.94 -12.65 -0.63
CA LYS A 35 -13.75 -13.29 -1.19
C LYS A 35 -13.29 -12.64 -2.49
N GLU A 36 -14.21 -12.20 -3.34
CA GLU A 36 -13.85 -11.57 -4.60
C GLU A 36 -13.21 -10.21 -4.34
N LEU A 37 -13.80 -9.41 -3.46
CA LEU A 37 -13.23 -8.13 -3.05
C LEU A 37 -11.85 -8.30 -2.40
N ALA A 38 -11.71 -9.26 -1.48
CA ALA A 38 -10.43 -9.55 -0.83
C ALA A 38 -9.34 -9.88 -1.86
N GLN A 39 -9.66 -10.72 -2.85
CA GLN A 39 -8.73 -11.08 -3.92
C GLN A 39 -8.35 -9.87 -4.78
N GLN A 40 -9.33 -9.07 -5.21
CA GLN A 40 -9.07 -7.89 -6.05
C GLN A 40 -8.15 -6.88 -5.34
N LEU A 41 -8.35 -6.66 -4.05
CA LEU A 41 -7.52 -5.77 -3.24
C LEU A 41 -6.12 -6.32 -3.02
N ALA A 42 -5.98 -7.62 -2.75
CA ALA A 42 -4.68 -8.27 -2.61
C ALA A 42 -3.86 -8.20 -3.91
N ASP A 43 -4.48 -8.48 -5.06
CA ASP A 43 -3.83 -8.39 -6.38
C ASP A 43 -3.38 -6.96 -6.70
N GLY A 44 -4.24 -5.98 -6.39
CA GLY A 44 -3.92 -4.56 -6.55
C GLY A 44 -2.72 -4.15 -5.70
N PHE A 45 -2.72 -4.55 -4.42
CA PHE A 45 -1.60 -4.30 -3.51
C PHE A 45 -0.31 -4.95 -4.01
N GLN A 46 -0.35 -6.20 -4.46
CA GLN A 46 0.83 -6.91 -4.93
C GLN A 46 1.49 -6.23 -6.14
N LYS A 47 0.69 -5.65 -7.05
CA LYS A 47 1.21 -4.85 -8.18
C LYS A 47 1.91 -3.58 -7.70
N LEU A 48 1.33 -2.86 -6.74
CA LEU A 48 1.94 -1.67 -6.14
C LEU A 48 3.22 -2.02 -5.41
N TRP A 49 3.21 -3.11 -4.63
CA TRP A 49 4.36 -3.60 -3.88
C TRP A 49 5.51 -4.00 -4.79
N THR A 50 5.22 -4.74 -5.87
CA THR A 50 6.23 -5.15 -6.86
C THR A 50 6.90 -3.94 -7.51
N LYS A 51 6.12 -2.90 -7.82
CA LYS A 51 6.65 -1.63 -8.33
C LYS A 51 7.55 -0.94 -7.30
N ALA A 52 7.07 -0.77 -6.07
CA ALA A 52 7.84 -0.13 -5.00
C ALA A 52 9.15 -0.88 -4.69
N MET A 53 9.13 -2.21 -4.67
CA MET A 53 10.31 -3.05 -4.44
C MET A 53 11.30 -3.03 -5.61
N ARG A 54 10.86 -2.71 -6.83
CA ARG A 54 11.76 -2.45 -7.95
C ARG A 54 12.46 -1.11 -7.77
N ASP A 55 11.69 -0.07 -7.46
CA ASP A 55 12.22 1.28 -7.24
C ASP A 55 13.22 1.30 -6.05
N LEU A 56 12.95 0.56 -4.97
CA LEU A 56 13.87 0.40 -3.83
C LEU A 56 15.20 -0.29 -4.20
N ARG A 57 15.16 -1.32 -5.04
CA ARG A 57 16.37 -1.99 -5.53
C ARG A 57 17.22 -1.10 -6.44
N GLU A 58 16.58 -0.16 -7.14
CA GLU A 58 17.28 0.85 -7.95
C GLU A 58 17.98 1.89 -7.05
N ILE A 59 17.42 2.22 -5.88
CA ILE A 59 18.06 3.09 -4.87
C ILE A 59 19.29 2.42 -4.23
N ASP A 60 19.23 1.11 -3.94
CA ASP A 60 20.37 0.35 -3.40
C ASP A 60 21.54 0.20 -4.40
N PHE A 61 21.32 0.48 -5.69
CA PHE A 61 22.29 0.33 -6.77
C PHE A 61 22.96 1.65 -7.22
N HIS A 62 23.20 2.56 -6.29
CA HIS A 62 24.11 3.69 -6.50
C HIS A 62 25.41 3.54 -5.69
N PRO A 63 26.37 2.67 -6.11
CA PRO A 63 27.73 2.84 -5.65
C PRO A 63 28.25 4.14 -6.25
N GLY A 64 28.71 5.05 -5.38
CA GLY A 64 29.08 6.44 -5.69
C GLY A 64 29.64 6.66 -7.09
N ALA A 65 28.87 7.34 -7.93
CA ALA A 65 29.39 7.99 -9.11
C ALA A 65 30.22 9.20 -8.66
N GLU A 66 31.52 9.01 -8.48
CA GLU A 66 32.49 10.08 -8.69
C GLU A 66 33.25 9.83 -9.99
N PRO A 67 33.00 10.62 -11.05
CA PRO A 67 33.91 10.75 -12.16
C PRO A 67 34.94 11.85 -11.91
N ARG A 68 36.22 11.45 -11.88
CA ARG A 68 37.46 12.17 -12.23
C ARG A 68 37.96 13.31 -11.32
N GLY A 69 39.22 13.14 -10.90
CA GLY A 69 40.22 14.20 -10.79
C GLY A 69 41.58 13.62 -11.19
N SER A 70 42.19 14.22 -12.21
CA SER A 70 43.49 13.90 -12.83
C SER A 70 44.69 14.10 -11.91
#